data_AF-A0A519Z8H0-F1
#
_entry.id   AF-A0A519Z8H0-F1
#
_cell.length_a   1.000
_cell.length_b   1.000
_cell.length_c   1.000
_cell.angle_alpha   90.00
_cell.angle_beta   90.00
_cell.angle_gamma   90.00
#
_symmetry.space_group_name_H-M   'P 1'
#
loop_
_entity.id
_entity.type
_entity.pdbx_description
1 polymer ?
#
loop_
_entity_poly.entity_id
_entity_poly.type
_entity_poly.pdbx_seq_one_letter_code
_entity_poly.pdbx_strand_id
1 'polypeptide(L)'
;MLQNKNIILGVCGSIAAYKAATLVRLLVKSGANVKVILTADGANFITPLTLATLSKNPVFQSYFDEETGVWSNHVELGLWADLVLIAPASANTMAKFAGGLC
;
A
#
# COMPACT_ATOMS: atom_id res chain seq x y z
N MET A 1 -13.57 -10.35 -12.07
CA MET A 1 -12.44 -10.04 -12.96
C MET A 1 -11.10 -9.93 -12.23
N LEU A 2 -11.03 -9.59 -10.93
CA LEU A 2 -9.76 -9.50 -10.19
C LEU A 2 -9.39 -10.78 -9.41
N GLN A 3 -10.02 -11.91 -9.73
CA GLN A 3 -9.80 -13.16 -9.01
C GLN A 3 -8.34 -13.58 -9.09
N ASN A 4 -7.73 -13.84 -7.93
CA ASN A 4 -6.35 -14.25 -7.74
C ASN A 4 -5.30 -13.25 -8.24
N LYS A 5 -5.68 -11.99 -8.50
CA LYS A 5 -4.72 -10.93 -8.83
C LYS A 5 -4.05 -10.40 -7.58
N ASN A 6 -2.73 -10.31 -7.62
CA ASN A 6 -1.90 -9.73 -6.58
C ASN A 6 -1.76 -8.23 -6.82
N ILE A 7 -2.31 -7.42 -5.92
CA ILE A 7 -2.34 -5.96 -6.05
C ILE A 7 -1.58 -5.36 -4.88
N ILE A 8 -0.61 -4.50 -5.21
CA ILE A 8 -0.05 -3.57 -4.24
C ILE A 8 -0.89 -2.29 -4.28
N LEU A 9 -1.40 -1.88 -3.12
CA LEU A 9 -2.06 -0.59 -2.95
C LEU A 9 -1.13 0.36 -2.17
N GLY A 10 -0.59 1.37 -2.85
CA GLY A 10 0.10 2.49 -2.22
C GLY A 10 -0.87 3.58 -1.77
N VAL A 11 -0.75 4.02 -0.53
CA VAL A 11 -1.60 5.06 0.09
C VAL A 11 -0.74 6.24 0.53
N CYS A 12 -0.93 7.38 -0.13
CA CYS A 12 -0.18 8.61 0.15
C CYS A 12 -0.87 9.53 1.17
N GLY A 13 -0.11 10.49 1.72
CA GLY A 13 -0.63 11.58 2.55
C GLY A 13 -1.59 12.48 1.79
N SER A 14 -2.89 12.27 2.01
CA SER A 14 -3.98 13.07 1.46
C SER A 14 -5.21 12.87 2.34
N ILE A 15 -6.06 13.89 2.43
CA ILE A 15 -7.34 13.77 3.14
C ILE A 15 -8.20 12.61 2.61
N ALA A 16 -8.03 12.20 1.35
CA ALA A 16 -8.76 11.08 0.77
C ALA A 16 -8.26 9.69 1.23
N ALA A 17 -7.18 9.60 2.02
CA ALA A 17 -6.58 8.33 2.42
C ALA A 17 -7.54 7.45 3.23
N TYR A 18 -8.49 8.02 4.00
CA TYR A 18 -9.51 7.22 4.69
C TYR A 18 -10.37 6.37 3.74
N LYS A 19 -10.54 6.79 2.48
CA LYS A 19 -11.28 6.03 1.46
C LYS A 19 -10.53 4.78 1.01
N ALA A 20 -9.24 4.66 1.31
CA ALA A 20 -8.46 3.46 1.01
C ALA A 20 -9.02 2.23 1.73
N ALA A 21 -9.61 2.38 2.93
CA ALA A 21 -10.30 1.29 3.63
C ALA A 21 -11.41 0.66 2.76
N THR A 22 -12.26 1.51 2.17
CA THR A 22 -13.33 1.05 1.27
C THR A 22 -12.76 0.40 0.02
N LEU A 23 -11.71 0.99 -0.57
CA LEU A 23 -11.06 0.45 -1.76
C LEU A 23 -10.47 -0.95 -1.51
N VAL A 24 -9.71 -1.14 -0.42
CA VAL A 24 -9.17 -2.44 -0.01
C VAL A 24 -10.31 -3.48 0.09
N ARG A 25 -11.39 -3.13 0.79
CA ARG A 25 -12.53 -4.02 0.96
C ARG A 25 -13.17 -4.43 -0.37
N LEU A 26 -13.28 -3.51 -1.32
CA LEU A 26 -13.84 -3.79 -2.66
C LEU A 26 -12.91 -4.64 -3.52
N LEU A 27 -11.59 -4.41 -3.46
CA LEU A 27 -10.59 -5.23 -4.15
C LEU A 27 -10.59 -6.67 -3.63
N VAL A 28 -10.57 -6.84 -2.30
CA VAL A 28 -10.65 -8.17 -1.65
C VAL A 28 -11.97 -8.86 -1.99
N LYS A 29 -13.10 -8.15 -1.91
CA LYS A 29 -14.42 -8.69 -2.32
C LYS A 29 -14.44 -9.13 -3.79
N SER A 30 -13.64 -8.51 -4.63
CA SER A 30 -13.50 -8.86 -6.06
C SER A 30 -12.54 -10.04 -6.32
N GLY A 31 -12.01 -10.66 -5.27
CA GLY A 31 -11.14 -11.83 -5.32
C GLY A 31 -9.65 -11.53 -5.44
N ALA A 32 -9.23 -10.27 -5.26
CA ALA A 32 -7.82 -9.89 -5.30
C ALA A 32 -7.10 -10.16 -3.97
N ASN A 33 -5.82 -10.51 -4.05
CA ASN A 33 -4.90 -10.49 -2.91
C ASN A 33 -4.30 -9.09 -2.81
N VAL A 34 -4.46 -8.40 -1.68
CA VAL A 34 -4.05 -7.00 -1.56
C VAL A 34 -2.96 -6.88 -0.50
N LYS A 35 -1.81 -6.32 -0.87
CA LYS A 35 -0.79 -5.85 0.09
C LYS A 35 -0.77 -4.32 0.04
N VAL A 36 -0.64 -3.68 1.20
CA VAL A 36 -0.76 -2.22 1.30
C VAL A 36 0.59 -1.63 1.70
N ILE A 37 1.00 -0.57 0.99
CA ILE A 37 2.13 0.28 1.37
C ILE A 37 1.56 1.62 1.81
N LEU A 38 1.85 2.04 3.04
CA LEU A 38 1.33 3.27 3.63
C LEU A 38 2.48 4.23 3.90
N THR A 39 2.44 5.40 3.28
CA THR A 39 3.41 6.48 3.56
C THR A 39 3.26 6.99 5.00
N ALA A 40 4.34 7.53 5.57
CA ALA A 40 4.29 8.17 6.89
C ALA A 40 3.20 9.26 6.98
N ASP A 41 3.11 10.13 5.97
CA ASP A 41 2.06 11.16 5.90
C ASP A 41 0.65 10.56 5.78
N GLY A 42 0.50 9.44 5.08
CA GLY A 42 -0.76 8.72 4.97
C GLY A 42 -1.24 8.15 6.31
N ALA A 43 -0.31 7.74 7.17
CA ALA A 43 -0.62 7.19 8.49
C ALA A 43 -1.29 8.20 9.43
N ASN A 44 -1.15 9.51 9.17
CA ASN A 44 -1.87 10.55 9.90
C ASN A 44 -3.38 10.60 9.57
N PHE A 45 -3.81 9.99 8.46
CA PHE A 45 -5.22 10.00 8.01
C PHE A 45 -5.90 8.65 8.17
N ILE A 46 -5.15 7.55 8.15
CA ILE A 46 -5.67 6.19 8.30
C ILE A 46 -4.63 5.29 8.96
N THR A 47 -5.07 4.47 9.92
CA THR A 47 -4.13 3.63 10.68
C THR A 47 -3.70 2.39 9.89
N PRO A 48 -2.43 1.94 10.04
CA PRO A 48 -1.97 0.69 9.47
C PRO A 48 -2.83 -0.51 9.89
N LEU A 49 -3.26 -0.55 11.16
CA LEU A 49 -4.11 -1.62 11.69
C LEU A 49 -5.40 -1.81 10.87
N THR A 50 -6.08 -0.71 10.52
CA THR A 50 -7.31 -0.77 9.71
C THR A 50 -7.06 -1.42 8.36
N LEU A 51 -5.99 -1.00 7.68
CA LEU A 51 -5.63 -1.50 6.36
C LEU A 51 -5.15 -2.96 6.41
N ALA A 52 -4.42 -3.33 7.47
CA ALA A 52 -3.97 -4.70 7.71
C ALA A 52 -5.16 -5.65 7.90
N THR A 53 -6.11 -5.27 8.75
CA THR A 53 -7.33 -6.06 9.00
C THR A 53 -8.15 -6.26 7.72
N LEU A 54 -8.34 -5.19 6.93
CA LEU A 54 -9.17 -5.26 5.72
C LEU A 54 -8.49 -6.01 4.57
N SER A 55 -7.17 -5.90 4.45
CA SER A 55 -6.39 -6.57 3.40
C SER A 55 -6.02 -8.02 3.76
N LYS A 56 -6.14 -8.39 5.05
CA LYS A 56 -5.67 -9.67 5.62
C LYS A 56 -4.16 -9.89 5.42
N ASN A 57 -3.40 -8.80 5.31
CA ASN A 57 -1.96 -8.81 5.11
C ASN A 57 -1.31 -7.73 5.98
N PRO A 58 -0.01 -7.85 6.33
CA PRO A 58 0.73 -6.76 6.94
C PRO A 58 0.72 -5.51 6.04
N VAL A 59 0.78 -4.34 6.66
CA VAL A 59 0.96 -3.05 5.98
C VAL A 59 2.43 -2.68 6.04
N PHE A 60 3.02 -2.36 4.90
CA PHE A 60 4.41 -1.95 4.79
C PHE A 60 4.51 -0.43 4.94
N GLN A 61 5.48 0.03 5.75
CA GLN A 61 5.75 1.46 5.95
C GLN A 61 7.23 1.78 5.79
N SER A 62 8.11 0.89 6.25
CA SER A 62 9.56 0.99 6.14
C SER A 62 10.14 -0.26 5.49
N TYR A 63 11.25 -0.13 4.77
CA TYR A 63 11.93 -1.28 4.13
C TYR A 63 12.83 -2.05 5.12
N PHE A 64 13.16 -1.45 6.26
CA PHE A 64 13.94 -2.05 7.33
C PHE A 64 13.36 -1.61 8.67
N ASP A 65 13.20 -2.57 9.57
CA ASP A 65 12.84 -2.34 10.96
C ASP A 65 14.10 -2.55 11.82
N GLU A 66 14.59 -1.47 12.43
CA GLU A 66 15.81 -1.49 13.24
C GLU A 66 15.64 -2.30 14.54
N GLU A 67 14.42 -2.37 15.10
CA GLU A 67 14.16 -3.06 16.36
C GLU A 67 14.08 -4.57 16.17
N THR A 68 13.44 -5.00 15.09
CA THR A 68 13.24 -6.43 14.81
C THR A 68 14.28 -7.01 13.85
N GLY A 69 15.05 -6.15 13.18
CA GLY A 69 15.98 -6.53 12.10
C GLY A 69 15.27 -7.04 10.84
N VAL A 70 13.95 -6.92 10.77
CA VAL A 70 13.16 -7.42 9.63
C VAL A 70 13.39 -6.51 8.43
N TRP A 71 13.86 -7.13 7.34
CA TRP A 71 14.02 -6.47 6.06
C TRP A 71 12.84 -6.79 5.15
N SER A 72 12.07 -5.77 4.78
CA SER A 72 10.98 -5.89 3.82
C SER A 72 11.56 -5.81 2.40
N ASN A 73 11.77 -6.97 1.78
CA ASN A 73 12.33 -7.08 0.45
C ASN A 73 11.39 -6.46 -0.61
N HIS A 74 11.69 -5.22 -1.02
CA HIS A 74 10.92 -4.50 -2.02
C HIS A 74 10.99 -5.15 -3.43
N VAL A 75 12.04 -5.94 -3.71
CA VAL A 75 12.17 -6.69 -4.97
C VAL A 75 11.17 -7.83 -5.02
N GLU A 76 11.07 -8.63 -3.96
CA GLU A 76 10.07 -9.70 -3.85
C GLU A 76 8.65 -9.14 -3.91
N LEU A 77 8.42 -7.99 -3.27
CA LEU A 77 7.12 -7.33 -3.32
C LEU A 77 6.75 -6.94 -4.75
N GLY A 78 7.70 -6.36 -5.50
CA GLY A 78 7.53 -6.03 -6.91
C GLY A 78 7.27 -7.25 -7.79
N LEU A 79 8.03 -8.34 -7.61
CA LEU A 79 7.84 -9.60 -8.35
C LEU A 79 6.53 -10.31 -8.02
N TRP A 80 6.01 -10.12 -6.81
CA TRP A 80 4.74 -10.70 -6.37
C TRP A 80 3.52 -10.05 -7.03
N ALA A 81 3.60 -8.77 -7.40
CA ALA A 81 2.46 -7.98 -7.84
C ALA A 81 2.14 -8.13 -9.34
N ASP A 82 0.87 -8.38 -9.66
CA ASP A 82 0.33 -8.20 -11.02
C ASP A 82 0.08 -6.72 -11.35
N LEU A 83 -0.22 -5.92 -10.32
CA LEU A 83 -0.60 -4.51 -10.45
C LEU A 83 -0.15 -3.70 -9.24
N VAL A 84 0.35 -2.49 -9.49
CA VAL A 84 0.58 -1.47 -8.46
C VAL A 84 -0.43 -0.35 -8.68
N LEU A 85 -1.25 -0.07 -7.65
CA LEU A 85 -2.24 0.99 -7.63
C LEU A 85 -1.87 2.00 -6.55
N ILE A 86 -1.88 3.29 -6.87
CA ILE A 86 -1.62 4.36 -5.90
C ILE A 86 -2.92 5.16 -5.74
N ALA A 87 -3.54 5.06 -4.56
CA ALA A 87 -4.83 5.70 -4.29
C ALA A 87 -5.02 6.02 -2.80
N PRO A 88 -5.05 7.31 -2.42
CA PRO A 88 -4.76 8.49 -3.24
C PRO A 88 -3.27 8.61 -3.58
N ALA A 89 -2.96 9.20 -4.74
CA ALA A 89 -1.61 9.63 -5.11
C ALA A 89 -1.46 11.13 -4.79
N SER A 90 -0.59 11.48 -3.83
CA SER A 90 -0.30 12.88 -3.54
C SER A 90 0.61 13.47 -4.62
N ALA A 91 0.59 14.80 -4.78
CA ALA A 91 1.48 15.49 -5.71
C ALA A 91 2.96 15.20 -5.42
N ASN A 92 3.33 15.11 -4.14
CA ASN A 92 4.69 14.76 -3.71
C ASN A 92 5.10 13.38 -4.24
N THR A 93 4.28 12.34 -4.05
CA THR A 93 4.58 10.99 -4.56
C THR A 93 4.63 10.96 -6.08
N MET A 94 3.71 11.65 -6.78
CA MET A 94 3.75 11.74 -8.24
C MET A 94 5.03 12.41 -8.75
N ALA A 95 5.49 13.48 -8.10
CA ALA A 95 6.75 14.14 -8.43
C ALA A 95 7.95 13.20 -8.23
N LYS A 96 7.96 12.42 -7.14
CA LYS A 96 9.00 11.41 -6.89
C LYS A 96 9.01 10.33 -7.99
N PHE A 97 7.84 9.83 -8.39
CA PHE A 97 7.75 8.88 -9.51
C PHE A 97 8.25 9.48 -10.83
N ALA A 98 7.84 10.70 -11.16
CA ALA A 98 8.28 11.37 -12.38
C ALA A 98 9.79 11.65 -12.38
N GLY A 99 10.38 11.93 -11.21
CA GLY A 99 11.80 12.21 -11.05
C GLY A 99 12.68 10.99 -10.77
N GLY A 100 12.11 9.79 -10.65
CA GLY A 100 12.86 8.57 -10.29
C GLY A 100 13.47 8.62 -8.88
N LEU A 101 12.81 9.28 -7.93
CA LEU A 101 13.25 9.40 -6.54
C LEU A 101 12.69 8.24 -5.69
N CYS A 102 13.57 7.50 -5.02
CA CYS A 102 13.23 6.41 -4.11
C CYS A 102 13.44 6.83 -2.65
#